data_AF-A0A8C9CHX5-F1
#
_entry.id   AF-A0A8C9CHX5-F1
#
_cell.length_a   1.000
_cell.length_b   1.000
_cell.length_c   1.000
_cell.angle_alpha   90.00
_cell.angle_beta   90.00
_cell.angle_gamma   90.00
#
_symmetry.space_group_name_H-M   'P 1'
#
loop_
_entity.id
_entity.type
_entity.pdbx_description
1 polymer ?
#
loop_
_entity_poly.entity_id
_entity_poly.type
_entity_poly.pdbx_seq_one_letter_code
_entity_poly.pdbx_strand_id
1 'polypeptide(L)'
;MCHQVCEAVKHGSQEVLADVRTIVNQTSYTPQDPRELCGRILTTCYMASENSSRETCNRARDLAQQIGSHHIGLNIDPAVKAVLGIFSLVTGKSPAFAAYGGSSRESLALQNVQARVRMVIAYLFAQLSLWSRGAPGRLLVLGSTNVDESLLGYLTKYDCSSADINPIGGISKTDLRAFVQLCMERFQLPALQSILVAPATAELEPLAHRQVSQTDEEDMGVTYAELSVYGRLRKIAKMGPYSMFCRLLYVWKDVCTPRQVADKVKRFFSKYSTNRHKMTTLTPAYHAESYSPDDNRFDLRPFLYNTRWPWQFRCIETQVLQLERRQHQDLDGVD
;
A
#
# COMPACT_ATOMS: atom_id res chain seq x y z
N MET A 1 -17.86 -10.17 3.35
CA MET A 1 -17.88 -11.64 3.29
C MET A 1 -18.86 -12.25 4.29
N CYS A 2 -18.71 -12.06 5.61
CA CYS A 2 -19.60 -12.67 6.62
C CYS A 2 -21.10 -12.43 6.37
N HIS A 3 -21.49 -11.20 6.00
CA HIS A 3 -22.88 -10.91 5.62
C HIS A 3 -23.40 -11.80 4.47
N GLN A 4 -22.58 -12.05 3.44
CA GLN A 4 -22.96 -12.90 2.31
C GLN A 4 -23.13 -14.36 2.73
N VAL A 5 -22.26 -14.83 3.64
CA VAL A 5 -22.35 -16.17 4.21
C VAL A 5 -23.63 -16.34 5.03
N CYS A 6 -23.93 -15.42 5.95
CA CYS A 6 -25.17 -15.46 6.73
C CYS A 6 -26.42 -15.43 5.83
N GLU A 7 -26.44 -14.56 4.82
CA GLU A 7 -27.55 -14.49 3.85
C GLU A 7 -27.69 -15.77 3.02
N ALA A 8 -26.59 -16.37 2.55
CA ALA A 8 -26.64 -17.63 1.81
C ALA A 8 -27.18 -18.79 2.66
N VAL A 9 -26.75 -18.88 3.92
CA VAL A 9 -27.26 -19.88 4.87
C VAL A 9 -28.75 -19.64 5.17
N LYS A 10 -29.16 -18.39 5.37
CA LYS A 10 -30.57 -18.01 5.58
C LYS A 10 -31.45 -18.38 4.37
N HIS A 11 -30.93 -18.28 3.15
CA HIS A 11 -31.60 -18.72 1.93
C HIS A 11 -31.49 -20.23 1.66
N GLY A 12 -30.97 -21.02 2.61
CA GLY A 12 -30.99 -22.48 2.54
C GLY A 12 -29.82 -23.13 1.80
N SER A 13 -28.74 -22.40 1.51
CA SER A 13 -27.55 -22.97 0.87
C SER A 13 -26.86 -24.00 1.79
N GLN A 14 -27.00 -25.29 1.45
CA GLN A 14 -26.43 -26.39 2.21
C GLN A 14 -24.90 -26.47 2.07
N GLU A 15 -24.37 -26.12 0.89
CA GLU A 15 -22.93 -26.10 0.61
C GLU A 15 -22.23 -25.06 1.50
N VAL A 16 -22.71 -23.82 1.50
CA VAL A 16 -22.13 -22.74 2.34
C VAL A 16 -22.22 -23.08 3.83
N LEU A 17 -23.34 -23.69 4.26
CA LEU A 17 -23.49 -24.12 5.65
C LEU A 17 -22.48 -25.22 6.02
N ALA A 18 -22.27 -26.21 5.15
CA ALA A 18 -21.30 -27.28 5.35
C ALA A 18 -19.86 -26.74 5.41
N ASP A 19 -19.50 -25.82 4.52
CA ASP A 19 -18.18 -25.20 4.48
C ASP A 19 -17.89 -24.41 5.75
N VAL A 20 -18.82 -23.57 6.20
CA VAL A 20 -18.63 -22.78 7.43
C VAL A 20 -18.45 -23.68 8.64
N ARG A 21 -19.26 -24.73 8.78
CA ARG A 21 -19.14 -25.72 9.88
C ARG A 21 -17.79 -26.41 9.86
N THR A 22 -17.26 -26.71 8.68
CA THR A 22 -15.93 -27.29 8.49
C THR A 22 -14.84 -26.30 8.89
N ILE A 23 -14.90 -25.06 8.40
CA ILE A 23 -13.93 -24.00 8.69
C ILE A 23 -13.86 -23.70 10.20
N VAL A 24 -15.01 -23.58 10.88
CA VAL A 24 -15.05 -23.31 12.32
C VAL A 24 -14.94 -24.57 13.18
N ASN A 25 -14.85 -25.75 12.56
CA ASN A 25 -14.81 -27.06 13.20
C ASN A 25 -15.94 -27.28 14.24
N GLN A 26 -17.18 -26.91 13.88
CA GLN A 26 -18.36 -27.07 14.73
C GLN A 26 -19.59 -27.48 13.90
N THR A 27 -20.00 -28.75 14.02
CA THR A 27 -21.08 -29.34 13.21
C THR A 27 -22.46 -28.77 13.48
N SER A 28 -22.73 -28.29 14.70
CA SER A 28 -24.01 -27.68 15.10
C SER A 28 -24.09 -26.18 14.79
N TYR A 29 -22.99 -25.55 14.37
CA TYR A 29 -22.94 -24.12 14.16
C TYR A 29 -23.75 -23.69 12.93
N THR A 30 -24.50 -22.61 13.05
CA THR A 30 -25.27 -22.00 11.97
C THR A 30 -25.12 -20.47 12.10
N PRO A 31 -24.37 -19.81 11.21
CA PRO A 31 -24.10 -18.38 11.34
C PRO A 31 -25.37 -17.55 11.12
N GLN A 32 -25.67 -16.66 12.06
CA GLN A 32 -26.80 -15.72 11.98
C GLN A 32 -26.31 -14.27 12.03
N ASP A 33 -25.42 -13.96 12.98
CA ASP A 33 -24.80 -12.65 13.11
C ASP A 33 -23.46 -12.61 12.35
N PRO A 34 -23.31 -11.74 11.33
CA PRO A 34 -22.06 -11.54 10.61
C PRO A 34 -20.87 -11.18 11.51
N ARG A 35 -21.09 -10.46 12.62
CA ARG A 35 -20.03 -10.06 13.56
C ARG A 35 -19.51 -11.24 14.35
N GLU A 36 -20.40 -12.12 14.78
CA GLU A 36 -20.05 -13.34 15.50
C GLU A 36 -19.25 -14.30 14.60
N LEU A 37 -19.68 -14.49 13.35
CA LEU A 37 -18.91 -15.25 12.36
C LEU A 37 -17.54 -14.62 12.12
N CYS A 38 -17.46 -13.28 12.00
CA CYS A 38 -16.22 -12.54 11.84
C CYS A 38 -15.22 -12.82 12.97
N GLY A 39 -15.67 -12.87 14.22
CA GLY A 39 -14.81 -13.18 15.38
C GLY A 39 -14.17 -14.55 15.36
N ARG A 40 -14.79 -15.51 14.66
CA ARG A 40 -14.24 -16.87 14.49
C ARG A 40 -13.21 -16.96 13.36
N ILE A 41 -13.40 -16.19 12.30
CA ILE A 41 -12.63 -16.37 11.04
C ILE A 41 -11.65 -15.23 10.74
N LEU A 42 -11.73 -14.10 11.45
CA LEU A 42 -10.85 -12.96 11.26
C LEU A 42 -10.14 -12.60 12.57
N THR A 43 -8.80 -12.62 12.50
CA THR A 43 -7.93 -12.06 13.53
C THR A 43 -7.29 -10.78 12.98
N THR A 44 -7.52 -9.64 13.64
CA THR A 44 -6.87 -8.37 13.29
C THR A 44 -5.72 -8.10 14.25
N CYS A 45 -4.61 -7.55 13.74
CA CYS A 45 -3.42 -7.30 14.54
C CYS A 45 -2.90 -5.87 14.32
N TYR A 46 -2.90 -5.07 15.37
CA TYR A 46 -2.29 -3.75 15.40
C TYR A 46 -0.90 -3.83 16.06
N MET A 47 0.13 -3.50 15.28
CA MET A 47 1.54 -3.64 15.67
C MET A 47 2.19 -2.26 15.81
N ALA A 48 2.03 -1.66 16.98
CA ALA A 48 2.54 -0.34 17.32
C ALA A 48 4.07 -0.32 17.36
N SER A 49 4.66 0.82 17.03
CA SER A 49 6.05 1.18 17.35
C SER A 49 6.08 2.34 18.35
N GLU A 50 7.27 2.71 18.79
CA GLU A 50 7.55 3.87 19.65
C GLU A 50 6.96 5.19 19.10
N ASN A 51 6.83 5.28 17.77
CA ASN A 51 6.33 6.47 17.06
C ASN A 51 4.82 6.43 16.78
N SER A 52 4.15 5.32 17.08
CA SER A 52 2.73 5.14 16.73
C SER A 52 1.82 5.94 17.65
N SER A 53 0.84 6.63 17.07
CA SER A 53 -0.10 7.46 17.81
C SER A 53 -1.16 6.63 18.54
N ARG A 54 -1.79 7.24 19.56
CA ARG A 54 -2.93 6.59 20.24
C ARG A 54 -4.15 6.55 19.34
N GLU A 55 -4.25 7.53 18.45
CA GLU A 55 -5.33 7.72 17.49
C GLU A 55 -5.39 6.57 16.48
N THR A 56 -4.26 6.18 15.87
CA THR A 56 -4.20 5.02 14.95
C THR A 56 -4.53 3.71 15.67
N CYS A 57 -4.03 3.53 16.90
CA CYS A 57 -4.34 2.37 17.73
C CYS A 57 -5.84 2.27 18.06
N ASN A 58 -6.45 3.38 18.48
CA ASN A 58 -7.88 3.43 18.82
C ASN A 58 -8.74 3.16 17.59
N ARG A 59 -8.44 3.78 16.43
CA ARG A 59 -9.18 3.52 15.18
C ARG A 59 -9.17 2.04 14.78
N ALA A 60 -8.02 1.36 14.89
CA ALA A 60 -7.92 -0.06 14.60
C ALA A 60 -8.77 -0.91 15.56
N ARG A 61 -8.73 -0.58 16.85
CA ARG A 61 -9.53 -1.24 17.89
C ARG A 61 -11.03 -1.04 17.68
N ASP A 62 -11.46 0.18 17.42
CA ASP A 62 -12.87 0.54 17.24
C ASP A 62 -13.46 -0.17 16.02
N LEU A 63 -12.73 -0.20 14.90
CA LEU A 63 -13.16 -0.94 13.72
C LEU A 63 -13.24 -2.44 13.99
N ALA A 64 -12.23 -3.01 14.65
CA ALA A 64 -12.20 -4.43 15.00
C ALA A 64 -13.39 -4.83 15.90
N GLN A 65 -13.74 -3.97 16.86
CA GLN A 65 -14.90 -4.14 17.73
C GLN A 65 -16.22 -4.07 16.94
N GLN A 66 -16.36 -3.13 16.01
CA GLN A 66 -17.56 -2.98 15.19
C GLN A 66 -17.76 -4.19 14.26
N ILE A 67 -16.70 -4.69 13.62
CA ILE A 67 -16.81 -5.86 12.74
C ILE A 67 -16.84 -7.20 13.50
N GLY A 68 -16.44 -7.22 14.77
CA GLY A 68 -16.46 -8.40 15.64
C GLY A 68 -15.21 -9.29 15.57
N SER A 69 -14.11 -8.86 14.94
CA SER A 69 -12.90 -9.67 14.79
C SER A 69 -12.17 -9.92 16.11
N HIS A 70 -11.40 -11.01 16.21
CA HIS A 70 -10.45 -11.19 17.31
C HIS A 70 -9.28 -10.20 17.16
N HIS A 71 -9.23 -9.17 18.01
CA HIS A 71 -8.25 -8.09 17.90
C HIS A 71 -7.04 -8.29 18.81
N ILE A 72 -5.85 -8.10 18.26
CA ILE A 72 -4.57 -8.16 18.96
C ILE A 72 -3.88 -6.80 18.83
N GLY A 73 -3.55 -6.18 19.97
CA GLY A 73 -2.70 -4.99 20.02
C GLY A 73 -1.37 -5.34 20.68
N LEU A 74 -0.25 -5.01 20.02
CA LEU A 74 1.09 -5.25 20.55
C LEU A 74 2.05 -4.13 20.17
N ASN A 75 3.22 -4.11 20.82
CA ASN A 75 4.32 -3.20 20.52
C ASN A 75 5.53 -3.99 19.98
N ILE A 76 6.13 -3.53 18.88
CA ILE A 76 7.24 -4.21 18.19
C ILE A 76 8.63 -3.78 18.66
N ASP A 77 8.74 -2.72 19.45
CA ASP A 77 10.00 -2.09 19.84
C ASP A 77 10.96 -3.04 20.55
N PRO A 78 10.53 -4.00 21.41
CA PRO A 78 11.44 -4.97 21.99
C PRO A 78 12.20 -5.78 20.92
N ALA A 79 11.50 -6.21 19.86
CA ALA A 79 12.11 -6.95 18.77
C ALA A 79 13.00 -6.04 17.89
N VAL A 80 12.56 -4.81 17.62
CA VAL A 80 13.35 -3.83 16.87
C VAL A 80 14.65 -3.49 17.61
N LYS A 81 14.58 -3.21 18.91
CA LYS A 81 15.75 -2.94 19.75
C LYS A 81 16.72 -4.12 19.79
N ALA A 82 16.21 -5.35 19.86
CA ALA A 82 17.06 -6.54 19.80
C ALA A 82 17.81 -6.64 18.46
N VAL A 83 17.13 -6.43 17.33
CA VAL A 83 17.75 -6.44 15.99
C VAL A 83 18.81 -5.35 15.85
N LEU A 84 18.51 -4.13 16.30
CA LEU A 84 19.46 -3.02 16.26
C LEU A 84 20.64 -3.24 17.22
N GLY A 85 20.40 -3.85 18.39
CA GLY A 85 21.44 -4.22 19.34
C GLY A 85 22.44 -5.21 18.75
N ILE A 86 21.98 -6.21 17.99
CA ILE A 86 22.86 -7.13 17.25
C ILE A 86 23.71 -6.37 16.23
N PHE A 87 23.11 -5.45 15.47
CA PHE A 87 23.86 -4.63 14.50
C PHE A 87 24.94 -3.78 15.19
N SER A 88 24.58 -3.10 16.28
CA SER A 88 25.52 -2.27 17.05
C SER A 88 26.64 -3.10 17.66
N LEU A 89 26.35 -4.29 18.18
CA LEU A 89 27.34 -5.20 18.76
C LEU A 89 28.39 -5.62 17.73
N VAL A 90 27.98 -5.94 16.50
CA VAL A 90 28.87 -6.43 15.44
C VAL A 90 29.64 -5.30 14.74
N THR A 91 29.03 -4.13 14.57
CA THR A 91 29.60 -3.04 13.76
C THR A 91 30.22 -1.91 14.56
N GLY A 92 29.92 -1.81 15.86
CA GLY A 92 30.29 -0.66 16.70
C GLY A 92 29.59 0.66 16.31
N LYS A 93 28.54 0.61 15.47
CA LYS A 93 27.79 1.78 15.00
C LYS A 93 26.32 1.66 15.39
N SER A 94 25.71 2.78 15.74
CA SER A 94 24.27 2.85 16.04
C SER A 94 23.59 3.81 15.06
N PRO A 95 22.73 3.30 14.16
CA PRO A 95 22.01 4.16 13.22
C PRO A 95 21.02 5.07 13.96
N ALA A 96 20.83 6.29 13.44
CA ALA A 96 19.86 7.24 13.98
C ALA A 96 18.79 7.60 12.96
N PHE A 97 17.60 7.99 13.43
CA PHE A 97 16.58 8.61 12.59
C PHE A 97 17.04 10.00 12.12
N ALA A 98 16.48 10.47 11.01
CA ALA A 98 16.79 11.81 10.48
C ALA A 98 16.54 12.92 11.52
N ALA A 99 15.45 12.83 12.28
CA ALA A 99 15.13 13.77 13.36
C ALA A 99 16.18 13.80 14.49
N TYR A 100 17.02 12.77 14.59
CA TYR A 100 18.11 12.65 15.56
C TYR A 100 19.50 12.76 14.90
N GLY A 101 19.58 13.34 13.70
CA GLY A 101 20.84 13.61 13.01
C GLY A 101 21.40 12.44 12.18
N GLY A 102 20.65 11.36 11.99
CA GLY A 102 21.03 10.26 11.11
C GLY A 102 20.90 10.62 9.62
N SER A 103 21.64 9.93 8.76
CA SER A 103 21.53 10.09 7.31
C SER A 103 20.20 9.55 6.76
N SER A 104 19.81 9.97 5.55
CA SER A 104 18.62 9.43 4.86
C SER A 104 18.67 7.90 4.70
N ARG A 105 19.87 7.32 4.57
CA ARG A 105 20.08 5.87 4.51
C ARG A 105 19.75 5.20 5.85
N GLU A 106 20.21 5.79 6.96
CA GLU A 106 19.95 5.26 8.30
C GLU A 106 18.47 5.34 8.64
N SER A 107 17.83 6.50 8.41
CA SER A 107 16.39 6.67 8.67
C SER A 107 15.57 5.64 7.90
N LEU A 108 15.84 5.49 6.59
CA LEU A 108 15.16 4.49 5.76
C LEU A 108 15.42 3.05 6.23
N ALA A 109 16.64 2.74 6.68
CA ALA A 109 16.96 1.42 7.22
C ALA A 109 16.17 1.12 8.50
N LEU A 110 16.07 2.08 9.42
CA LEU A 110 15.31 1.96 10.67
C LEU A 110 13.81 1.77 10.42
N GLN A 111 13.23 2.54 9.49
CA GLN A 111 11.85 2.35 9.06
C GLN A 111 11.62 0.95 8.45
N ASN A 112 12.54 0.51 7.58
CA ASN A 112 12.45 -0.81 6.96
C ASN A 112 12.57 -1.97 7.97
N VAL A 113 13.39 -1.84 9.02
CA VAL A 113 13.50 -2.87 10.08
C VAL A 113 12.16 -3.03 10.78
N GLN A 114 11.53 -1.92 11.19
CA GLN A 114 10.20 -1.95 11.80
C GLN A 114 9.17 -2.60 10.87
N ALA A 115 9.17 -2.24 9.59
CA ALA A 115 8.25 -2.80 8.59
C ALA A 115 8.41 -4.34 8.44
N ARG A 116 9.64 -4.85 8.43
CA ARG A 116 9.91 -6.30 8.33
C ARG A 116 9.63 -7.06 9.62
N VAL A 117 9.89 -6.47 10.78
CA VAL A 117 9.54 -7.06 12.08
C VAL A 117 8.03 -7.29 12.18
N ARG A 118 7.21 -6.35 11.68
CA ARG A 118 5.76 -6.54 11.58
C ARG A 118 5.37 -7.75 10.73
N MET A 119 6.06 -7.98 9.61
CA MET A 119 5.82 -9.17 8.77
C MET A 119 6.14 -10.46 9.55
N VAL A 120 7.29 -10.53 10.21
CA VAL A 120 7.67 -11.71 11.01
C VAL A 120 6.63 -12.00 12.10
N ILE A 121 6.19 -10.97 12.81
CA ILE A 121 5.16 -11.08 13.85
C ILE A 121 3.82 -11.53 13.25
N ALA A 122 3.40 -10.96 12.11
CA ALA A 122 2.15 -11.34 11.46
C ALA A 122 2.10 -12.84 11.12
N TYR A 123 3.18 -13.40 10.57
CA TYR A 123 3.26 -14.84 10.29
C TYR A 123 3.34 -15.70 11.55
N LEU A 124 4.01 -15.23 12.61
CA LEU A 124 4.01 -15.93 13.89
C LEU A 124 2.59 -16.05 14.46
N PHE A 125 1.82 -14.97 14.45
CA PHE A 125 0.42 -15.00 14.87
C PHE A 125 -0.45 -15.80 13.91
N ALA A 126 -0.21 -15.76 12.61
CA ALA A 126 -0.96 -16.58 11.66
C ALA A 126 -0.81 -18.09 11.95
N GLN A 127 0.38 -18.51 12.37
CA GLN A 127 0.68 -19.89 12.70
C GLN A 127 0.24 -20.29 14.12
N LEU A 128 0.31 -19.39 15.11
CA LEU A 128 0.16 -19.74 16.53
C LEU A 128 -1.01 -19.07 17.26
N SER A 129 -1.72 -18.09 16.68
CA SER A 129 -2.84 -17.40 17.34
C SER A 129 -4.02 -18.34 17.63
N LEU A 130 -4.31 -19.28 16.74
CA LEU A 130 -5.35 -20.28 16.99
C LEU A 130 -4.91 -21.28 18.06
N TRP A 131 -3.67 -21.76 17.96
CA TRP A 131 -3.05 -22.64 18.96
C TRP A 131 -3.08 -22.02 20.36
N SER A 132 -2.72 -20.74 20.52
CA SER A 132 -2.72 -20.07 21.83
C SER A 132 -4.12 -19.93 22.44
N ARG A 133 -5.17 -20.09 21.63
CA ARG A 133 -6.58 -20.10 22.02
C ARG A 133 -7.16 -21.52 22.13
N GLY A 134 -6.33 -22.55 22.01
CA GLY A 134 -6.77 -23.96 22.04
C GLY A 134 -7.57 -24.39 20.81
N ALA A 135 -7.49 -23.63 19.70
CA ALA A 135 -8.15 -23.96 18.44
C ALA A 135 -7.17 -24.61 17.45
N PRO A 136 -7.60 -25.61 16.67
CA PRO A 136 -6.77 -26.19 15.62
C PRO A 136 -6.66 -25.25 14.41
N GLY A 137 -5.71 -25.55 13.53
CA GLY A 137 -5.56 -24.87 12.24
C GLY A 137 -4.56 -23.71 12.24
N ARG A 138 -4.58 -22.95 11.15
CA ARG A 138 -3.69 -21.81 10.86
C ARG A 138 -4.45 -20.76 10.06
N LEU A 139 -3.99 -19.53 10.12
CA LEU A 139 -4.58 -18.41 9.39
C LEU A 139 -3.81 -18.12 8.10
N LEU A 140 -4.51 -17.57 7.11
CA LEU A 140 -3.89 -16.92 5.96
C LEU A 140 -3.58 -15.47 6.31
N VAL A 141 -2.36 -15.01 6.00
CA VAL A 141 -1.98 -13.61 6.12
C VAL A 141 -2.53 -12.85 4.92
N LEU A 142 -3.26 -11.76 5.20
CA LEU A 142 -3.81 -10.87 4.17
C LEU A 142 -2.92 -9.63 4.00
N GLY A 143 -2.53 -9.36 2.75
CA GLY A 143 -1.85 -8.12 2.36
C GLY A 143 -2.84 -6.98 2.13
N SER A 144 -2.35 -5.75 2.16
CA SER A 144 -3.17 -4.53 2.00
C SER A 144 -2.55 -3.46 1.10
N THR A 145 -1.54 -3.80 0.30
CA THR A 145 -1.01 -2.89 -0.73
C THR A 145 -2.05 -2.68 -1.82
N ASN A 146 -2.20 -1.48 -2.35
CA ASN A 146 -3.08 -1.19 -3.49
C ASN A 146 -2.32 -1.18 -4.83
N VAL A 147 -3.06 -1.07 -5.94
CA VAL A 147 -2.48 -1.17 -7.28
C VAL A 147 -1.53 0.00 -7.61
N ASP A 148 -1.81 1.20 -7.09
CA ASP A 148 -1.04 2.41 -7.37
C ASP A 148 0.32 2.39 -6.66
N GLU A 149 0.34 2.02 -5.36
CA GLU A 149 1.57 1.79 -4.59
C GLU A 149 2.40 0.65 -5.18
N SER A 150 1.74 -0.44 -5.59
CA SER A 150 2.39 -1.59 -6.25
C SER A 150 3.06 -1.18 -7.57
N LEU A 151 2.43 -0.29 -8.34
CA LEU A 151 2.96 0.20 -9.61
C LEU A 151 4.21 1.04 -9.41
N LEU A 152 4.21 1.96 -8.45
CA LEU A 152 5.37 2.79 -8.14
C LEU A 152 6.46 2.02 -7.37
N GLY A 153 6.08 0.90 -6.75
CA GLY A 153 6.88 0.13 -5.81
C GLY A 153 7.16 0.88 -4.51
N TYR A 154 6.18 1.67 -4.06
CA TYR A 154 6.20 2.42 -2.81
C TYR A 154 5.78 1.51 -1.64
N LEU A 155 6.71 0.63 -1.26
CA LEU A 155 6.56 -0.36 -0.19
C LEU A 155 7.94 -0.86 0.23
N THR A 156 8.06 -1.42 1.44
CA THR A 156 9.30 -2.07 1.86
C THR A 156 9.32 -3.50 1.35
N LYS A 157 10.38 -3.89 0.64
CA LYS A 157 10.49 -5.30 0.19
C LYS A 157 10.52 -6.22 1.42
N TYR A 158 9.59 -7.17 1.47
CA TYR A 158 9.35 -8.13 2.56
C TYR A 158 8.81 -7.54 3.88
N ASP A 159 8.08 -6.43 3.82
CA ASP A 159 7.19 -6.03 4.93
C ASP A 159 5.81 -6.70 4.81
N CYS A 160 4.79 -6.16 5.49
CA CYS A 160 3.41 -6.65 5.41
C CYS A 160 2.74 -6.52 4.02
N SER A 161 3.41 -5.92 3.02
CA SER A 161 3.05 -6.05 1.60
C SER A 161 3.28 -7.48 1.07
N SER A 162 4.08 -8.28 1.78
CA SER A 162 4.38 -9.69 1.51
C SER A 162 3.56 -10.58 2.46
N ALA A 163 2.49 -11.16 1.94
CA ALA A 163 1.46 -11.93 2.62
C ALA A 163 1.13 -13.18 1.76
N ASP A 164 0.15 -13.98 2.16
CA ASP A 164 -0.27 -15.15 1.37
C ASP A 164 -1.10 -14.72 0.15
N ILE A 165 -2.08 -13.83 0.38
CA ILE A 165 -2.95 -13.26 -0.66
C ILE A 165 -3.28 -11.78 -0.36
N ASN A 166 -3.56 -10.99 -1.39
CA ASN A 166 -3.95 -9.59 -1.24
C ASN A 166 -5.29 -9.31 -1.97
N PRO A 167 -6.40 -9.15 -1.23
CA PRO A 167 -7.71 -8.92 -1.84
C PRO A 167 -7.89 -7.54 -2.48
N ILE A 168 -7.02 -6.57 -2.16
CA ILE A 168 -7.13 -5.19 -2.65
C ILE A 168 -5.97 -4.77 -3.58
N GLY A 169 -5.01 -5.65 -3.84
CA GLY A 169 -3.82 -5.34 -4.63
C GLY A 169 -4.08 -4.96 -6.08
N GLY A 170 -5.24 -5.31 -6.62
CA GLY A 170 -5.69 -4.90 -7.94
C GLY A 170 -6.59 -3.67 -7.97
N ILE A 171 -6.85 -2.97 -6.86
CA ILE A 171 -7.82 -1.86 -6.75
C ILE A 171 -7.08 -0.53 -6.56
N SER A 172 -7.58 0.54 -7.21
CA SER A 172 -7.05 1.91 -7.08
C SER A 172 -7.23 2.49 -5.67
N LYS A 173 -6.35 3.38 -5.23
CA LYS A 173 -6.49 4.09 -3.96
C LYS A 173 -7.78 4.92 -3.92
N THR A 174 -8.16 5.52 -5.04
CA THR A 174 -9.40 6.31 -5.16
C THR A 174 -10.64 5.43 -4.95
N ASP A 175 -10.68 4.25 -5.56
CA ASP A 175 -11.81 3.33 -5.40
C ASP A 175 -11.83 2.71 -4.01
N LEU A 176 -10.67 2.47 -3.38
CA LEU A 176 -10.63 2.03 -1.99
C LEU A 176 -11.25 3.06 -1.04
N ARG A 177 -10.95 4.36 -1.21
CA ARG A 177 -11.58 5.42 -0.41
C ARG A 177 -13.10 5.46 -0.64
N ALA A 178 -13.54 5.38 -1.90
CA ALA A 178 -14.96 5.34 -2.24
C ALA A 178 -15.67 4.10 -1.67
N PHE A 179 -15.02 2.94 -1.73
CA PHE A 179 -15.53 1.69 -1.19
C PHE A 179 -15.65 1.73 0.34
N VAL A 180 -14.68 2.31 1.04
CA VAL A 180 -14.73 2.48 2.50
C VAL A 180 -15.88 3.43 2.89
N GLN A 181 -16.11 4.52 2.14
CA GLN A 181 -17.26 5.40 2.34
C GLN A 181 -18.58 4.63 2.18
N LEU A 182 -18.72 3.85 1.11
CA LEU A 182 -19.90 3.01 0.88
C LEU A 182 -20.10 1.99 2.01
N CYS A 183 -19.02 1.39 2.52
CA CYS A 183 -19.07 0.42 3.62
C CYS A 183 -19.56 1.05 4.93
N MET A 184 -19.17 2.29 5.20
CA MET A 184 -19.61 3.02 6.39
C MET A 184 -21.14 3.11 6.44
N GLU A 185 -21.76 3.49 5.33
CA GLU A 185 -23.22 3.64 5.21
C GLU A 185 -23.92 2.27 5.15
N ARG A 186 -23.43 1.35 4.32
CA ARG A 186 -24.09 0.05 4.10
C ARG A 186 -23.99 -0.90 5.29
N PHE A 187 -22.85 -0.93 5.96
CA PHE A 187 -22.58 -1.85 7.08
C PHE A 187 -22.64 -1.18 8.45
N GLN A 188 -22.98 0.12 8.51
CA GLN A 188 -23.12 0.88 9.76
C GLN A 188 -21.84 0.82 10.61
N LEU A 189 -20.71 1.14 9.98
CA LEU A 189 -19.37 1.09 10.58
C LEU A 189 -18.82 2.51 10.81
N PRO A 190 -19.29 3.27 11.83
CA PRO A 190 -18.87 4.65 12.05
C PRO A 190 -17.38 4.83 12.35
N ALA A 191 -16.66 3.77 12.76
CA ALA A 191 -15.20 3.83 12.91
C ALA A 191 -14.49 4.18 11.59
N LEU A 192 -15.10 3.91 10.44
CA LEU A 192 -14.54 4.22 9.13
C LEU A 192 -14.44 5.73 8.87
N GLN A 193 -15.31 6.56 9.48
CA GLN A 193 -15.27 8.02 9.31
C GLN A 193 -13.94 8.60 9.77
N SER A 194 -13.49 8.21 10.96
CA SER A 194 -12.24 8.72 11.53
C SER A 194 -11.01 8.18 10.79
N ILE A 195 -11.11 7.01 10.15
CA ILE A 195 -10.07 6.45 9.29
C ILE A 195 -9.98 7.22 7.96
N LEU A 196 -11.11 7.59 7.35
CA LEU A 196 -11.14 8.30 6.06
C LEU A 196 -10.61 9.74 6.15
N VAL A 197 -10.89 10.42 7.26
CA VAL A 197 -10.47 11.81 7.53
C VAL A 197 -9.03 11.89 8.05
N ALA A 198 -8.51 10.81 8.64
CA ALA A 198 -7.13 10.79 9.11
C ALA A 198 -6.14 11.03 7.95
N PRO A 199 -5.08 11.83 8.17
CA PRO A 199 -4.05 12.02 7.16
C PRO A 199 -3.34 10.69 6.90
N ALA A 200 -3.10 10.37 5.63
CA ALA A 200 -2.40 9.16 5.21
C ALA A 200 -0.89 9.35 5.41
N THR A 201 -0.40 8.98 6.60
CA THR A 201 0.99 9.12 7.01
C THR A 201 1.51 7.79 7.57
N ALA A 202 2.79 7.50 7.34
CA ALA A 202 3.46 6.36 7.93
C ALA A 202 4.13 6.78 9.25
N GLU A 203 3.57 6.35 10.39
CA GLU A 203 4.12 6.61 11.73
C GLU A 203 5.34 5.72 12.04
N LEU A 204 6.36 5.74 11.16
CA LEU A 204 7.57 4.91 11.24
C LEU A 204 8.81 5.66 11.71
N GLU A 205 8.76 6.99 11.79
CA GLU A 205 9.84 7.83 12.27
C GLU A 205 9.34 8.87 13.27
N PRO A 206 10.20 9.28 14.22
CA PRO A 206 9.85 10.30 15.19
C PRO A 206 9.69 11.65 14.50
N LEU A 207 8.66 12.40 14.91
CA LEU A 207 8.49 13.76 14.46
C LEU A 207 9.59 14.66 15.04
N ALA A 208 10.35 15.33 14.17
CA ALA A 208 11.15 16.46 14.61
C ALA A 208 10.20 17.52 15.22
N HIS A 209 10.59 18.13 16.34
CA HIS A 209 9.72 19.05 17.08
C HIS A 209 9.08 20.09 16.15
N ARG A 210 7.73 20.09 16.09
CA ARG A 210 6.85 20.95 15.28
C ARG A 210 6.63 20.58 13.80
N GLN A 211 7.18 19.47 13.30
CA GLN A 211 6.83 18.97 11.97
C GLN A 211 5.64 17.99 12.04
N VAL A 212 4.71 18.14 11.10
CA VAL A 212 3.62 17.18 10.86
C VAL A 212 4.20 16.00 10.06
N SER A 213 3.74 14.78 10.31
CA SER A 213 4.17 13.60 9.54
C SER A 213 3.93 13.83 8.06
N GLN A 214 4.94 13.54 7.23
CA GLN A 214 4.83 13.65 5.78
C GLN A 214 3.77 12.67 5.25
N THR A 215 2.96 13.13 4.30
CA THR A 215 1.94 12.28 3.67
C THR A 215 2.55 11.36 2.62
N ASP A 216 1.89 10.24 2.34
CA ASP A 216 2.35 9.29 1.31
C ASP A 216 2.56 9.95 -0.06
N GLU A 217 1.68 10.86 -0.46
CA GLU A 217 1.78 11.55 -1.77
C GLU A 217 2.98 12.49 -1.84
N GLU A 218 3.32 13.16 -0.74
CA GLU A 218 4.50 14.01 -0.65
C GLU A 218 5.79 13.18 -0.73
N ASP A 219 5.87 12.04 -0.04
CA ASP A 219 7.04 11.15 -0.10
C ASP A 219 7.19 10.47 -1.47
N MET A 220 6.06 10.03 -2.05
CA MET A 220 6.01 9.56 -3.42
C MET A 220 6.34 10.67 -4.43
N GLY A 221 6.12 11.93 -4.09
CA GLY A 221 6.29 13.08 -4.98
C GLY A 221 5.39 13.02 -6.22
N VAL A 222 4.27 12.29 -6.10
CA VAL A 222 3.21 12.09 -7.09
C VAL A 222 1.91 11.82 -6.34
N THR A 223 0.79 12.34 -6.83
CA THR A 223 -0.51 12.06 -6.20
C THR A 223 -1.07 10.72 -6.66
N TYR A 224 -1.99 10.13 -5.90
CA TYR A 224 -2.71 8.92 -6.31
C TYR A 224 -3.50 9.15 -7.61
N ALA A 225 -4.07 10.35 -7.78
CA ALA A 225 -4.77 10.72 -9.02
C ALA A 225 -3.84 10.70 -10.24
N GLU A 226 -2.61 11.23 -10.09
CA GLU A 226 -1.58 11.16 -11.13
C GLU A 226 -1.12 9.71 -11.38
N LEU A 227 -0.92 8.91 -10.32
CA LEU A 227 -0.51 7.51 -10.43
C LEU A 227 -1.51 6.67 -11.23
N SER A 228 -2.80 6.81 -10.99
CA SER A 228 -3.82 6.09 -11.76
C SER A 228 -3.80 6.51 -13.24
N VAL A 229 -3.53 7.79 -13.55
CA VAL A 229 -3.34 8.25 -14.94
C VAL A 229 -2.11 7.60 -15.56
N TYR A 230 -0.96 7.63 -14.87
CA TYR A 230 0.27 6.99 -15.36
C TYR A 230 0.09 5.49 -15.59
N GLY A 231 -0.59 4.79 -14.67
CA GLY A 231 -0.91 3.37 -14.77
C GLY A 231 -1.72 3.04 -16.02
N ARG A 232 -2.82 3.77 -16.24
CA ARG A 232 -3.67 3.60 -17.44
C ARG A 232 -2.90 3.92 -18.73
N LEU A 233 -2.14 5.02 -18.77
CA LEU A 233 -1.34 5.37 -19.96
C LEU A 233 -0.26 4.32 -20.25
N ARG A 234 0.45 3.84 -19.22
CA ARG A 234 1.51 2.84 -19.34
C ARG A 234 0.97 1.47 -19.79
N LYS A 235 -0.10 0.99 -19.16
CA LYS A 235 -0.57 -0.40 -19.32
C LYS A 235 -1.72 -0.53 -20.32
N ILE A 236 -2.71 0.35 -20.30
CA ILE A 236 -3.85 0.28 -21.22
C ILE A 236 -3.46 0.91 -22.55
N ALA A 237 -2.99 2.16 -22.54
CA ALA A 237 -2.60 2.90 -23.75
C ALA A 237 -1.19 2.57 -24.26
N LYS A 238 -0.47 1.65 -23.59
CA LYS A 238 0.84 1.10 -24.01
C LYS A 238 1.93 2.17 -24.20
N MET A 239 1.89 3.25 -23.41
CA MET A 239 2.81 4.36 -23.57
C MET A 239 4.12 4.16 -22.79
N GLY A 240 5.25 4.27 -23.49
CA GLY A 240 6.56 4.49 -22.88
C GLY A 240 6.77 5.95 -22.44
N PRO A 241 7.97 6.33 -21.96
CA PRO A 241 8.21 7.67 -21.40
C PRO A 241 7.88 8.81 -22.36
N TYR A 242 8.37 8.73 -23.60
CA TYR A 242 8.15 9.78 -24.60
C TYR A 242 6.68 9.91 -25.01
N SER A 243 6.03 8.78 -25.32
CA SER A 243 4.60 8.77 -25.68
C SER A 243 3.71 9.29 -24.54
N MET A 244 4.03 8.94 -23.29
CA MET A 244 3.31 9.43 -22.12
C MET A 244 3.49 10.94 -21.96
N PHE A 245 4.71 11.45 -22.13
CA PHE A 245 4.99 12.88 -22.15
C PHE A 245 4.16 13.61 -23.21
N CYS A 246 4.20 13.17 -24.48
CA CYS A 246 3.41 13.78 -25.55
C CYS A 246 1.90 13.78 -25.26
N ARG A 247 1.38 12.69 -24.67
CA ARG A 247 -0.04 12.62 -24.31
C ARG A 247 -0.38 13.60 -23.19
N LEU A 248 0.45 13.67 -22.15
CA LEU A 248 0.20 14.52 -20.99
C LEU A 248 0.41 16.00 -21.29
N LEU A 249 1.24 16.37 -22.26
CA LEU A 249 1.31 17.74 -22.76
C LEU A 249 -0.06 18.27 -23.20
N TYR A 250 -0.88 17.43 -23.84
CA TYR A 250 -2.22 17.81 -24.26
C TYR A 250 -3.23 17.76 -23.10
N VAL A 251 -3.18 16.69 -22.30
CA VAL A 251 -4.14 16.47 -21.20
C VAL A 251 -3.98 17.48 -20.07
N TRP A 252 -2.75 17.93 -19.80
CA TRP A 252 -2.41 18.84 -18.71
C TRP A 252 -1.97 20.23 -19.20
N LYS A 253 -2.31 20.60 -20.45
CA LYS A 253 -1.90 21.88 -21.06
C LYS A 253 -2.26 23.11 -20.22
N ASP A 254 -3.39 23.05 -19.51
CA ASP A 254 -3.94 24.18 -18.74
C ASP A 254 -3.41 24.22 -17.30
N VAL A 255 -2.69 23.18 -16.85
CA VAL A 255 -2.24 23.03 -15.45
C VAL A 255 -0.74 22.81 -15.31
N CYS A 256 -0.02 22.48 -16.39
CA CYS A 256 1.40 22.20 -16.37
C CYS A 256 2.10 22.74 -17.63
N THR A 257 3.29 23.33 -17.43
CA THR A 257 4.20 23.66 -18.53
C THR A 257 4.81 22.40 -19.14
N PRO A 258 5.35 22.46 -20.38
CA PRO A 258 6.06 21.31 -20.97
C PRO A 258 7.18 20.76 -20.08
N ARG A 259 7.93 21.63 -19.41
CA ARG A 259 8.99 21.27 -18.47
C ARG A 259 8.45 20.49 -17.26
N GLN A 260 7.35 20.96 -16.66
CA GLN A 260 6.73 20.29 -15.52
C GLN A 260 6.20 18.90 -15.88
N VAL A 261 5.56 18.75 -17.06
CA VAL A 261 5.11 17.43 -17.55
C VAL A 261 6.31 16.50 -17.75
N ALA A 262 7.41 16.99 -18.33
CA ALA A 262 8.61 16.20 -18.52
C ALA A 262 9.18 15.69 -17.18
N ASP A 263 9.29 16.56 -16.17
CA ASP A 263 9.83 16.20 -14.85
C ASP A 263 8.95 15.17 -14.14
N LYS A 264 7.61 15.34 -14.22
CA LYS A 264 6.63 14.38 -13.69
C LYS A 264 6.78 13.00 -14.33
N VAL A 265 6.82 12.93 -15.67
CA VAL A 265 6.98 11.66 -16.41
C VAL A 265 8.32 11.00 -16.09
N LYS A 266 9.42 11.77 -16.08
CA LYS A 266 10.75 11.25 -15.74
C LYS A 266 10.81 10.70 -14.32
N ARG A 267 10.24 11.41 -13.35
CA ARG A 267 10.13 10.97 -11.96
C ARG A 267 9.39 9.64 -11.86
N PHE A 268 8.22 9.54 -12.50
CA PHE A 268 7.43 8.31 -12.52
C PHE A 268 8.24 7.12 -13.07
N PHE A 269 8.80 7.23 -14.28
CA PHE A 269 9.54 6.12 -14.89
C PHE A 269 10.83 5.77 -14.14
N SER A 270 11.50 6.75 -13.53
CA SER A 270 12.71 6.51 -12.72
C SER A 270 12.36 5.73 -11.45
N LYS A 271 11.31 6.14 -10.71
CA LYS A 271 10.83 5.42 -9.52
C LYS A 271 10.29 4.03 -9.87
N TYR A 272 9.43 3.93 -10.88
CA TYR A 272 8.90 2.66 -11.40
C TYR A 272 10.01 1.66 -11.73
N SER A 273 11.00 2.08 -12.52
CA SER A 273 12.07 1.19 -12.99
C SER A 273 13.04 0.79 -11.88
N THR A 274 13.33 1.70 -10.94
CA THR A 274 14.17 1.41 -9.77
C THR A 274 13.51 0.38 -8.85
N ASN A 275 12.19 0.49 -8.67
CA ASN A 275 11.46 -0.36 -7.73
C ASN A 275 10.85 -1.62 -8.36
N ARG A 276 10.94 -1.82 -9.68
CA ARG A 276 10.25 -2.94 -10.36
C ARG A 276 10.61 -4.31 -9.81
N HIS A 277 11.83 -4.49 -9.33
CA HIS A 277 12.30 -5.72 -8.67
C HIS A 277 11.50 -6.10 -7.40
N LYS A 278 10.70 -5.20 -6.84
CA LYS A 278 9.79 -5.52 -5.72
C LYS A 278 8.57 -6.30 -6.22
N MET A 279 8.14 -6.05 -7.46
CA MET A 279 6.94 -6.65 -8.06
C MET A 279 7.11 -8.14 -8.33
N THR A 280 8.34 -8.61 -8.56
CA THR A 280 8.62 -10.03 -8.83
C THR A 280 8.35 -10.92 -7.62
N THR A 281 8.24 -10.34 -6.42
CA THR A 281 8.03 -11.05 -5.15
C THR A 281 6.88 -10.48 -4.35
N LEU A 282 6.03 -9.63 -4.95
CA LEU A 282 4.86 -9.11 -4.26
C LEU A 282 3.79 -10.20 -4.15
N THR A 283 2.98 -10.10 -3.11
CA THR A 283 1.84 -10.99 -2.85
C THR A 283 0.91 -11.10 -4.07
N PRO A 284 0.45 -12.31 -4.44
CA PRO A 284 -0.56 -12.48 -5.47
C PRO A 284 -1.85 -11.75 -5.07
N ALA A 285 -2.37 -10.93 -5.98
CA ALA A 285 -3.51 -10.07 -5.71
C ALA A 285 -4.74 -10.45 -6.53
N TYR A 286 -5.92 -10.17 -5.98
CA TYR A 286 -7.16 -10.20 -6.75
C TYR A 286 -7.06 -9.26 -7.95
N HIS A 287 -7.45 -9.74 -9.13
CA HIS A 287 -7.44 -8.94 -10.35
C HIS A 287 -8.72 -8.12 -10.45
N ALA A 288 -8.59 -6.79 -10.48
CA ALA A 288 -9.71 -5.87 -10.70
C ALA A 288 -9.39 -4.86 -11.82
N GLU A 289 -8.29 -4.14 -11.68
CA GLU A 289 -7.92 -3.09 -12.63
C GLU A 289 -7.19 -3.61 -13.87
N SER A 290 -7.61 -3.15 -15.05
CA SER A 290 -6.99 -3.48 -16.35
C SER A 290 -5.61 -2.84 -16.56
N TYR A 291 -5.11 -2.09 -15.58
CA TYR A 291 -3.75 -1.55 -15.56
C TYR A 291 -2.83 -2.15 -14.49
N SER A 292 -3.20 -3.32 -13.94
CA SER A 292 -2.40 -4.01 -12.92
C SER A 292 -0.92 -4.16 -13.32
N PRO A 293 0.02 -3.90 -12.38
CA PRO A 293 1.45 -4.11 -12.59
C PRO A 293 1.91 -5.55 -12.28
N ASP A 294 1.00 -6.50 -11.98
CA ASP A 294 1.34 -7.88 -11.62
C ASP A 294 2.31 -8.53 -12.63
N ASP A 295 3.45 -9.01 -12.14
CA ASP A 295 4.51 -9.56 -12.99
C ASP A 295 4.34 -11.05 -13.26
N ASN A 296 3.50 -11.75 -12.50
CA ASN A 296 3.36 -13.20 -12.60
C ASN A 296 2.58 -13.63 -13.84
N ARG A 297 1.54 -12.87 -14.21
CA ARG A 297 0.61 -13.25 -15.29
C ARG A 297 0.23 -12.09 -16.19
N PHE A 298 -0.03 -10.91 -15.61
CA PHE A 298 -0.73 -9.86 -16.35
C PHE A 298 0.20 -8.86 -17.06
N ASP A 299 1.33 -8.49 -16.46
CA ASP A 299 2.24 -7.45 -16.92
C ASP A 299 3.70 -7.89 -16.88
N LEU A 300 4.03 -8.85 -17.75
CA LEU A 300 5.40 -9.36 -17.92
C LEU A 300 6.35 -8.25 -18.37
N ARG A 301 7.36 -7.92 -17.55
CA ARG A 301 8.32 -6.83 -17.82
C ARG A 301 9.72 -7.17 -17.32
N PRO A 302 10.78 -6.52 -17.85
CA PRO A 302 12.08 -6.53 -17.19
C PRO A 302 11.98 -6.03 -15.74
N PHE A 303 12.87 -6.50 -14.87
CA PHE A 303 13.03 -5.98 -13.51
C PHE A 303 14.44 -5.43 -13.25
N LEU A 304 15.34 -5.56 -14.23
CA LEU A 304 16.64 -4.89 -14.29
C LEU A 304 16.63 -3.90 -15.46
N TYR A 305 16.35 -2.63 -15.15
CA TYR A 305 16.32 -1.54 -16.14
C TYR A 305 17.57 -0.66 -16.04
N ASN A 306 17.93 -0.01 -17.15
CA ASN A 306 18.69 1.24 -17.06
C ASN A 306 17.74 2.36 -16.60
N THR A 307 17.73 2.63 -15.29
CA THR A 307 16.79 3.53 -14.62
C THR A 307 16.98 5.01 -14.99
N ARG A 308 18.04 5.36 -15.74
CA ARG A 308 18.27 6.71 -16.26
C ARG A 308 17.56 6.99 -17.58
N TRP A 309 17.04 5.96 -18.26
CA TRP A 309 16.31 6.08 -19.53
C TRP A 309 16.96 7.06 -20.54
N PRO A 310 18.27 6.93 -20.82
CA PRO A 310 19.06 8.02 -21.41
C PRO A 310 18.58 8.44 -22.80
N TRP A 311 18.11 7.51 -23.62
CA TRP A 311 17.59 7.82 -24.94
C TRP A 311 16.22 8.51 -24.85
N GLN A 312 15.29 7.90 -24.12
CA GLN A 312 13.91 8.37 -24.00
C GLN A 312 13.86 9.75 -23.34
N PHE A 313 14.66 9.98 -22.29
CA PHE A 313 14.69 11.26 -21.60
C PHE A 313 15.36 12.35 -22.45
N ARG A 314 16.32 12.00 -23.32
CA ARG A 314 16.89 12.94 -24.30
C ARG A 314 15.87 13.36 -25.36
N CYS A 315 15.04 12.42 -25.83
CA CYS A 315 13.95 12.74 -26.75
C CYS A 315 12.94 13.71 -26.11
N ILE A 316 12.57 13.48 -24.84
CA ILE A 316 11.71 14.40 -24.07
C ILE A 316 12.37 15.79 -23.99
N GLU A 317 13.64 15.86 -23.56
CA GLU A 317 14.36 17.14 -23.47
C GLU A 317 14.41 17.91 -24.78
N THR A 318 14.66 17.22 -25.88
CA THR A 318 14.69 17.83 -27.22
C THR A 318 13.34 18.47 -27.55
N GLN A 319 12.23 17.80 -27.23
CA GLN A 319 10.89 18.34 -27.46
C GLN A 319 10.55 19.50 -26.53
N VAL A 320 10.91 19.42 -25.25
CA VAL A 320 10.69 20.52 -24.30
C VAL A 320 11.39 21.79 -24.79
N LEU A 321 12.67 21.67 -25.18
CA LEU A 321 13.43 22.82 -25.72
C LEU A 321 12.82 23.39 -27.01
N GLN A 322 12.24 22.55 -27.88
CA GLN A 322 11.54 23.03 -29.07
C GLN A 322 10.27 23.80 -28.74
N LEU A 323 9.48 23.32 -27.77
CA LEU A 323 8.24 23.98 -27.33
C LEU A 323 8.52 25.29 -26.60
N GLU A 324 9.53 25.31 -25.72
CA GLU A 324 9.95 26.53 -25.02
C GLU A 324 10.43 27.61 -25.99
N ARG A 325 11.17 27.25 -27.05
CA ARG A 325 11.59 28.21 -28.09
C ARG A 325 10.42 28.80 -28.86
N ARG A 326 9.41 28.00 -29.21
CA ARG A 326 8.22 28.49 -29.93
C ARG A 326 7.41 29.47 -29.07
N GLN A 327 7.24 29.17 -27.78
CA GLN A 327 6.58 30.09 -26.85
C GLN A 327 7.29 31.44 -26.74
N HIS A 328 8.63 31.46 -26.75
CA HIS A 328 9.37 32.74 -26.76
C HIS A 328 9.17 33.51 -28.06
N GLN A 329 9.21 32.83 -29.21
CA GLN A 329 8.96 33.47 -30.52
C GLN A 329 7.54 34.01 -30.68
N ASP A 330 6.54 33.31 -30.13
CA ASP A 330 5.14 33.76 -30.14
C ASP A 330 4.89 34.95 -29.19
N LEU A 331 5.75 35.17 -28.18
CA LEU A 331 5.68 36.33 -27.28
C LEU A 331 6.42 37.55 -27.86
N ASP A 332 7.54 37.32 -28.55
CA ASP A 332 8.34 38.39 -29.19
C ASP A 332 7.72 38.90 -30.51
N GLY A 333 6.71 38.21 -31.06
CA GLY A 333 6.02 38.56 -32.31
C GLY A 333 4.71 39.32 -32.17
N VAL A 334 4.40 39.86 -30.97
CA VAL A 334 3.15 40.59 -30.66
C VAL A 334 3.37 42.12 -30.58
N ASP A 335 4.50 42.62 -31.07
CA ASP A 335 4.75 44.07 -31.25
C ASP A 335 4.32 44.60 -32.64
#